data_AF-A0A2G2PBT9-F1
#
_entry.id   AF-A0A2G2PBT9-F1
#
_cell.length_a   1.000
_cell.length_b   1.000
_cell.length_c   1.000
_cell.angle_alpha   90.00
_cell.angle_beta   90.00
_cell.angle_gamma   90.00
#
_symmetry.space_group_name_H-M   'P 1'
#
loop_
_entity.id
_entity.type
_entity.pdbx_description
1 polymer ?
#
loop_
_entity_poly.entity_id
_entity_poly.type
_entity_poly.pdbx_seq_one_letter_code
_entity_poly.pdbx_strand_id
1 'polypeptide(L)' 'MSFAIIGGLLLNIGAYLTFKGKIYEAVAVYLFADICWIVMAWQRDDFWGMLSIIVGVTFGLLAFLKMKRGDMNKSLD' A
#
# COMPACT_ATOMS: atom_id res chain seq x y z
N MET A 1 -0.39 -9.17 20.24
CA MET A 1 -0.92 -7.92 19.64
C MET A 1 -1.14 -8.20 18.17
N SER A 2 -2.35 -8.00 17.62
CA SER A 2 -2.64 -8.41 16.23
C SER A 2 -1.93 -7.49 15.24
N PHE A 3 -1.20 -8.05 14.26
CA PHE A 3 -0.60 -7.31 13.15
C PHE A 3 -1.63 -6.46 12.38
N ALA A 4 -2.92 -6.82 12.47
CA ALA A 4 -4.03 -6.01 11.96
C ALA A 4 -4.07 -4.59 12.55
N ILE A 5 -3.80 -4.45 13.84
CA ILE A 5 -3.84 -3.16 14.55
C ILE A 5 -2.67 -2.28 14.10
N ILE A 6 -1.48 -2.87 13.96
CA ILE A 6 -0.28 -2.18 13.47
C ILE A 6 -0.50 -1.70 12.04
N GLY A 7 -1.00 -2.57 11.15
CA GLY A 7 -1.39 -2.21 9.78
C GLY A 7 -2.44 -1.09 9.73
N GLY A 8 -3.47 -1.16 10.59
CA GLY A 8 -4.49 -0.11 10.71
C GLY A 8 -3.93 1.24 11.17
N LEU A 9 -2.95 1.25 12.07
CA LEU A 9 -2.26 2.46 12.52
C LEU A 9 -1.42 3.08 11.39
N LEU A 10 -0.68 2.24 10.67
CA LEU A 10 0.09 2.65 9.49
C LEU A 10 -0.83 3.26 8.41
N LEU A 11 -2.01 2.69 8.16
CA LEU A 11 -2.98 3.23 7.22
C LEU A 11 -3.46 4.64 7.60
N ASN A 12 -3.70 4.90 8.89
CA ASN A 12 -4.08 6.24 9.35
C ASN A 12 -2.95 7.26 9.14
N ILE A 13 -1.70 6.86 9.40
CA ILE A 13 -0.52 7.70 9.13
C ILE A 13 -0.38 7.98 7.63
N GLY A 14 -0.53 6.95 6.79
CA GLY A 14 -0.52 7.08 5.33
C GLY A 14 -1.62 8.01 4.82
N ALA A 15 -2.83 7.92 5.39
CA ALA A 15 -3.95 8.80 5.02
C ALA A 15 -3.66 10.26 5.39
N TYR A 16 -3.09 10.49 6.56
CA TYR A 16 -2.65 11.83 6.98
C TYR A 16 -1.56 12.41 6.07
N LEU A 17 -0.57 11.60 5.68
CA LEU A 17 0.49 12.02 4.75
C LEU A 17 -0.05 12.32 3.34
N THR A 18 -1.04 11.55 2.89
CA THR A 18 -1.76 11.79 1.64
C THR A 18 -2.47 13.14 1.68
N PHE A 19 -3.16 13.43 2.79
CA PHE A 19 -3.84 14.71 2.99
C PHE A 19 -2.87 15.91 2.99
N LYS A 20 -1.64 15.71 3.47
CA LYS A 20 -0.55 16.70 3.40
C LYS A 20 0.09 16.86 2.01
N GLY A 21 -0.37 16.12 1.00
CA GLY A 21 0.19 16.15 -0.36
C GLY A 21 1.49 15.36 -0.52
N LYS A 22 1.92 14.63 0.52
CA LYS A 22 3.12 13.77 0.47
C LYS A 22 2.79 12.36 0.01
N ILE A 23 2.30 12.27 -1.24
CA ILE A 23 1.82 11.00 -1.82
C ILE A 23 2.92 9.93 -1.81
N TYR A 24 4.18 10.29 -2.05
CA TYR A 24 5.29 9.35 -2.05
C TYR A 24 5.58 8.72 -0.68
N GLU A 25 5.55 9.51 0.40
CA GLU A 25 5.71 9.00 1.76
C GLU A 25 4.49 8.17 2.17
N ALA A 26 3.28 8.58 1.79
CA ALA A 26 2.05 7.84 2.07
C ALA A 26 2.06 6.43 1.45
N VAL A 27 2.45 6.32 0.18
CA VAL A 27 2.57 5.02 -0.50
C VAL A 27 3.59 4.11 0.18
N ALA A 28 4.72 4.66 0.64
CA ALA A 28 5.70 3.88 1.39
C ALA A 28 5.09 3.33 2.69
N VAL A 29 4.34 4.15 3.44
CA VAL A 29 3.67 3.71 4.68
C VAL A 29 2.58 2.66 4.39
N TYR A 30 1.83 2.80 3.29
CA TYR A 30 0.84 1.80 2.88
C TYR A 30 1.49 0.46 2.51
N LEU A 31 2.61 0.46 1.80
CA LEU A 31 3.37 -0.76 1.52
C LEU A 31 3.81 -1.48 2.80
N PHE A 32 4.23 -0.75 3.84
CA PHE A 32 4.55 -1.34 5.14
C PHE A 32 3.31 -1.94 5.83
N ALA A 33 2.14 -1.30 5.69
CA ALA A 33 0.89 -1.83 6.21
C ALA A 33 0.51 -3.15 5.51
N ASP A 34 0.69 -3.23 4.18
CA ASP A 34 0.41 -4.43 3.40
C ASP A 34 1.32 -5.61 3.79
N ILE A 35 2.60 -5.36 4.08
CA ILE A 35 3.50 -6.41 4.62
C ILE A 35 2.96 -6.96 5.95
N CYS A 36 2.47 -6.08 6.84
CA CYS A 36 1.90 -6.50 8.11
C CYS A 36 0.64 -7.38 7.91
N TRP A 37 -0.15 -7.10 6.88
CA TRP A 37 -1.33 -7.88 6.54
C TRP A 37 -1.00 -9.20 5.83
N ILE A 38 0.06 -9.26 5.03
CA ILE A 38 0.58 -10.52 4.46
C ILE A 38 1.02 -11.47 5.59
N VAL A 39 1.77 -10.97 6.57
CA VAL A 39 2.19 -11.76 7.74
C VAL A 39 0.98 -12.24 8.55
N MET A 40 -0.07 -11.42 8.66
CA MET A 40 -1.31 -11.82 9.32
C MET A 40 -2.06 -12.91 8.55
N ALA A 41 -2.18 -12.77 7.22
CA ALA A 41 -2.83 -13.77 6.37
C ALA A 41 -2.10 -15.11 6.41
N TRP A 42 -0.76 -15.07 6.47
CA TRP A 42 0.07 -16.27 6.67
C TRP A 42 -0.23 -16.95 8.01
N GLN A 43 -0.36 -16.19 9.10
CA GLN A 43 -0.71 -16.75 10.41
C GLN A 43 -2.13 -17.31 10.51
N ARG A 44 -3.03 -16.90 9.61
CA ARG A 44 -4.42 -17.37 9.56
C ARG A 44 -4.66 -18.46 8.52
N ASP A 45 -3.61 -18.98 7.88
CA ASP A 45 -3.69 -19.92 6.75
C ASP A 45 -4.60 -19.44 5.60
N ASP A 46 -4.80 -18.12 5.49
CA ASP A 46 -5.65 -17.51 4.47
C ASP A 46 -4.83 -17.22 3.21
N PHE A 47 -4.59 -18.28 2.44
CA PHE A 47 -3.85 -18.23 1.19
C PHE A 47 -4.50 -17.30 0.15
N TRP A 48 -5.83 -17.24 0.11
CA TRP A 48 -6.56 -16.36 -0.81
C TRP A 48 -6.39 -14.89 -0.45
N GLY A 49 -6.51 -14.56 0.84
CA GLY A 49 -6.25 -13.22 1.35
C GLY A 49 -4.82 -12.77 1.04
N MET A 50 -3.84 -13.64 1.26
CA MET A 50 -2.44 -13.35 0.97
C MET A 50 -2.18 -13.07 -0.52
N LEU A 51 -2.72 -13.91 -1.41
CA LEU A 51 -2.60 -13.73 -2.86
C LEU A 51 -3.22 -12.41 -3.31
N SER A 52 -4.40 -12.08 -2.79
CA SER A 52 -5.08 -10.82 -3.10
C SER A 52 -4.25 -9.60 -2.69
N ILE A 53 -3.63 -9.63 -1.51
CA ILE A 53 -2.77 -8.52 -1.04
C ILE A 53 -1.53 -8.41 -1.91
N ILE A 54 -0.86 -9.52 -2.24
CA ILE A 54 0.35 -9.50 -3.09
C ILE A 54 0.06 -8.93 -4.47
N VAL A 55 -1.05 -9.34 -5.09
CA VAL A 55 -1.48 -8.80 -6.38
C VAL A 55 -1.76 -7.30 -6.26
N GLY A 56 -2.53 -6.89 -5.25
CA GLY A 56 -2.84 -5.48 -4.98
C GLY A 56 -1.58 -4.61 -4.79
N VAL A 57 -0.63 -5.08 -3.98
CA VAL A 57 0.67 -4.43 -3.73
C VAL A 57 1.46 -4.28 -5.03
N THR A 58 1.49 -5.33 -5.85
CA THR A 58 2.23 -5.32 -7.13
C THR A 58 1.64 -4.28 -8.08
N PHE A 59 0.32 -4.25 -8.25
CA PHE A 59 -0.36 -3.23 -9.06
C PHE A 59 -0.16 -1.82 -8.50
N GLY A 60 -0.23 -1.65 -7.17
CA GLY A 60 0.04 -0.38 -6.50
C GLY A 60 1.46 0.13 -6.73
N LEU A 61 2.46 -0.76 -6.65
CA LEU A 61 3.86 -0.46 -6.94
C LEU A 61 4.07 -0.07 -8.40
N LEU A 62 3.44 -0.78 -9.35
CA LEU A 62 3.51 -0.43 -10.77
C LEU A 62 2.88 0.93 -11.05
N ALA A 63 1.73 1.23 -10.46
CA ALA A 63 1.08 2.54 -10.56
C ALA A 63 1.96 3.65 -9.96
N PHE A 64 2.56 3.39 -8.79
CA PHE A 64 3.49 4.30 -8.14
C PHE A 64 4.74 4.58 -8.98
N LEU A 65 5.36 3.54 -9.55
CA LEU A 65 6.51 3.68 -10.44
C LEU A 65 6.13 4.50 -11.68
N LYS A 66 4.93 4.28 -12.24
CA LYS A 66 4.42 5.06 -13.36
C LYS A 66 4.22 6.54 -13.01
N MET A 67 3.69 6.84 -11.82
CA MET A 67 3.56 8.22 -11.31
C MET A 67 4.93 8.87 -11.08
N LYS A 68 5.87 8.15 -10.45
CA LYS A 68 7.23 8.65 -10.16
C LYS A 68 8.03 8.93 -11.43
N ARG A 69 7.85 8.11 -12.46
CA ARG A 69 8.55 8.27 -13.75
C ARG A 69 8.03 9.47 -14.55
N GLY A 70 6.92 10.09 -14.15
CA GLY A 70 6.32 11.20 -14.89
C GLY A 70 5.60 10.77 -16.18
N ASP A 71 5.51 9.46 -16.46
CA ASP A 71 4.79 8.89 -17.61
C ASP A 71 3.26 9.05 -17.52
N MET A 72 2.78 9.61 -16.41
CA MET A 72 1.41 10.07 -16.25
C MET A 72 1.25 11.53 -16.70
N ASN A 73 2.14 12.02 -17.57
CA ASN A 73 1.91 13.20 -18.40
C ASN A 73 0.95 12.81 -19.53
N LYS A 74 -0.34 12.70 -19.21
CA LYS A 74 -1.33 12.95 -20.24
C LYS A 74 -1.44 14.46 -20.35
N SER A 75 -0.91 15.02 -21.44
CA SER A 75 -1.50 16.21 -22.02
C SER A 75 -3.00 15.93 -22.15
N LEU A 76 -3.80 16.69 -21.41
CA LEU A 76 -5.22 16.86 -21.68
C LEU A 76 -5.28 17.71 -22.97
N ASP A 77 -5.00 17.09 -24.11
CA ASP A 77 -5.40 17.62 -25.43
C ASP A 77 -6.77 17.04 -25.79
#